data_AF-A0A7K0U7D0-F1
#
_entry.id   AF-A0A7K0U7D0-F1
#
_cell.length_a   1.000
_cell.length_b   1.000
_cell.length_c   1.000
_cell.angle_alpha   90.00
_cell.angle_beta   90.00
_cell.angle_gamma   90.00
#
_symmetry.space_group_name_H-M   'P 1'
#
loop_
_entity.id
_entity.type
_entity.pdbx_description
1 polymer ?
#
loop_
_entity_poly.entity_id
_entity_poly.type
_entity_poly.pdbx_seq_one_letter_code
_entity_poly.pdbx_strand_id
1 'polypeptide(L)'
;MRKASKFLNVTVISVLAASSLVALSGPVAAKEAATPKITSNAPAPGAKRLHFKVGPFEILPGQNSIDFTRGIPQPKVDGFVTAIRPDLRRADGTIPAVDVIHLHHGVWLNVSNRDATASTPERFFAAGEEKTATILPDGFGYPYKTTDRWLFNYMLHNLLAKKDVVWVTYDVDFIPASSKAGKSIIPARPIWMDIQNGGVYPVFDAHKGTGTDGVFTYPDQAVNPYPGKALNEWTVDRDMVLVAAGGHLHPGGLYNDLWLRRDGATVPKGGAKPGSSDTAHLFRSNAVYYEPAGAVSWDVAMTVTPQNYRVDLKKGDVLETTVAYDTAEASWYESMGIMVIWAADAEDVKGRVTDPFTKAVRTKAVLTHGHLAENNNHGGKPAPKDFVNALKLPNQVEQVTNIQIENFVYARGDLTVANSVPTVKQGQSITFDNSIDAPLANGIWHTITACKAPCNRSTGIAYPRANADIQFDSGELGIAGPPTADRLTWSTPSDLETGTYTYFCRVHPSMRGAFRVVAQ
;
A
#
# COMPACT_ATOMS: atom_id res chain seq x y z
N MET A 1 -50.06 -81.58 -17.33
CA MET A 1 -50.43 -81.58 -15.89
C MET A 1 -50.28 -80.16 -15.35
N ARG A 2 -51.19 -79.80 -14.44
CA ARG A 2 -51.43 -78.48 -13.81
C ARG A 2 -50.17 -77.76 -13.29
N LYS A 3 -50.04 -76.44 -13.52
CA LYS A 3 -50.40 -75.38 -12.55
C LYS A 3 -50.13 -73.97 -13.11
N ALA A 4 -50.99 -73.05 -12.68
CA ALA A 4 -51.25 -71.72 -13.20
C ALA A 4 -50.38 -70.60 -12.59
N SER A 5 -50.21 -69.51 -13.33
CA SER A 5 -49.91 -68.17 -12.81
C SER A 5 -50.81 -67.14 -13.49
N LYS A 6 -51.48 -66.32 -12.67
CA LYS A 6 -52.51 -65.33 -13.05
C LYS A 6 -51.87 -64.01 -13.50
N PHE A 7 -52.57 -63.35 -14.42
CA PHE A 7 -52.37 -61.98 -14.89
C PHE A 7 -52.58 -60.92 -13.81
N LEU A 8 -51.85 -59.80 -13.90
CA LEU A 8 -52.42 -58.46 -13.69
C LEU A 8 -51.62 -57.40 -14.47
N ASN A 9 -52.33 -56.61 -15.27
CA ASN A 9 -51.85 -55.43 -16.00
C ASN A 9 -51.52 -54.29 -15.05
N VAL A 10 -50.41 -53.58 -15.28
CA VAL A 10 -50.27 -52.16 -14.87
C VAL A 10 -49.61 -51.37 -15.99
N THR A 11 -50.34 -50.33 -16.39
CA THR A 11 -50.05 -49.25 -17.32
C THR A 11 -48.70 -48.57 -17.04
N VAL A 12 -47.83 -48.47 -18.05
CA VAL A 12 -46.62 -47.65 -18.01
C VAL A 12 -47.00 -46.22 -18.39
N ILE A 13 -46.96 -45.32 -17.42
CA ILE A 13 -47.05 -43.86 -17.62
C ILE A 13 -45.66 -43.36 -18.02
N SER A 14 -45.56 -42.82 -19.24
CA SER A 14 -44.39 -42.15 -19.76
C SER A 14 -44.18 -40.81 -19.05
N VAL A 15 -43.09 -40.66 -18.29
CA VAL A 15 -42.60 -39.36 -17.81
C VAL A 15 -41.40 -38.96 -18.67
N LEU A 16 -41.60 -37.97 -19.54
CA LEU A 16 -40.51 -37.25 -20.19
C LEU A 16 -39.74 -36.46 -19.13
N ALA A 17 -38.53 -36.88 -18.81
CA ALA A 17 -37.57 -36.06 -18.08
C ALA A 17 -36.89 -35.11 -19.08
N ALA A 18 -37.20 -33.81 -18.99
CA ALA A 18 -36.46 -32.77 -19.68
C ALA A 18 -35.07 -32.62 -19.02
N SER A 19 -34.03 -33.11 -19.70
CA SER A 19 -32.64 -32.91 -19.29
C SER A 19 -32.21 -31.47 -19.57
N SER A 20 -32.29 -30.61 -18.57
CA SER A 20 -31.64 -29.31 -18.57
C SER A 20 -30.13 -29.50 -18.61
N LEU A 21 -29.48 -29.26 -19.75
CA LEU A 21 -28.02 -29.10 -19.81
C LEU A 21 -27.64 -27.84 -19.03
N VAL A 22 -27.27 -28.00 -17.77
CA VAL A 22 -26.47 -27.02 -17.05
C VAL A 22 -25.07 -27.12 -17.64
N ALA A 23 -24.73 -26.18 -18.52
CA ALA A 23 -23.35 -25.98 -18.94
C ALA A 23 -22.55 -25.53 -17.70
N LEU A 24 -21.87 -26.48 -17.05
CA LEU A 24 -20.81 -26.19 -16.09
C LEU A 24 -19.70 -25.47 -16.85
N SER A 25 -19.73 -24.15 -16.82
CA SER A 25 -18.59 -23.32 -17.17
C SER A 25 -17.48 -23.62 -16.17
N GLY A 26 -16.57 -24.52 -16.54
CA GLY A 26 -15.31 -24.69 -15.81
C GLY A 26 -14.55 -23.37 -15.78
N PRO A 27 -13.68 -23.15 -14.77
CA PRO A 27 -12.87 -21.95 -14.71
C PRO A 27 -12.05 -21.85 -16.00
N VAL A 28 -12.28 -20.78 -16.76
CA VAL A 28 -11.38 -20.41 -17.85
C VAL A 28 -10.02 -20.24 -17.21
N ALA A 29 -9.07 -21.12 -17.53
CA ALA A 29 -7.69 -20.97 -17.11
C ALA A 29 -7.23 -19.57 -17.55
N ALA A 30 -7.11 -18.65 -16.59
CA ALA A 30 -6.54 -17.35 -16.82
C ALA A 30 -5.16 -17.61 -17.42
N LYS A 31 -4.93 -17.14 -18.66
CA LYS A 31 -3.58 -17.10 -19.22
C LYS A 31 -2.73 -16.34 -18.21
N GLU A 32 -1.80 -17.04 -17.57
CA GLU A 32 -0.83 -16.46 -16.66
C GLU A 32 -0.19 -15.26 -17.37
N ALA A 33 -0.48 -14.06 -16.89
CA ALA A 33 0.05 -12.85 -17.50
C ALA A 33 1.58 -12.92 -17.38
N ALA A 34 2.29 -12.73 -18.50
CA ALA A 34 3.74 -12.79 -18.49
C ALA A 34 4.27 -11.76 -17.46
N THR A 35 5.10 -12.21 -16.52
CA THR A 35 5.73 -11.35 -15.52
C THR A 35 6.43 -10.18 -16.22
N PRO A 36 6.19 -8.93 -15.79
CA PRO A 36 6.86 -7.78 -16.39
C PRO A 36 8.38 -7.92 -16.32
N LYS A 37 9.08 -7.39 -17.33
CA LYS A 37 10.54 -7.44 -17.34
C LYS A 37 11.11 -6.56 -16.24
N ILE A 38 12.12 -7.04 -15.53
CA ILE A 38 12.92 -6.22 -14.63
C ILE A 38 13.91 -5.39 -15.46
N THR A 39 13.93 -4.08 -15.26
CA THR A 39 14.86 -3.16 -15.92
C THR A 39 16.29 -3.36 -15.45
N SER A 40 17.26 -2.95 -16.26
CA SER A 40 18.66 -3.03 -15.88
C SER A 40 18.95 -2.20 -14.63
N ASN A 41 19.72 -2.77 -13.71
CA ASN A 41 20.26 -2.05 -12.56
C ASN A 41 21.59 -1.34 -12.88
N ALA A 42 22.07 -1.39 -14.13
CA ALA A 42 23.28 -0.66 -14.52
C ALA A 42 23.02 0.86 -14.55
N PRO A 43 24.00 1.70 -14.13
CA PRO A 43 23.90 3.14 -14.32
C PRO A 43 23.73 3.51 -15.81
N ALA A 44 22.97 4.57 -16.08
CA ALA A 44 22.82 5.13 -17.43
C ALA A 44 24.19 5.48 -18.04
N PRO A 45 24.33 5.53 -19.38
CA PRO A 45 25.59 5.91 -20.02
C PRO A 45 26.16 7.24 -19.49
N GLY A 46 27.38 7.18 -18.95
CA GLY A 46 28.07 8.33 -18.37
C GLY A 46 27.74 8.62 -16.89
N ALA A 47 26.78 7.89 -16.30
CA ALA A 47 26.47 7.99 -14.88
C ALA A 47 27.43 7.17 -14.02
N LYS A 48 27.65 7.64 -12.79
CA LYS A 48 28.33 6.89 -11.73
C LYS A 48 27.37 6.68 -10.56
N ARG A 49 27.39 5.50 -9.98
CA ARG A 49 26.65 5.21 -8.75
C ARG A 49 27.38 5.78 -7.55
N LEU A 50 26.68 6.58 -6.77
CA LEU A 50 27.10 7.12 -5.48
C LEU A 50 26.28 6.44 -4.39
N HIS A 51 26.94 6.00 -3.31
CA HIS A 51 26.27 5.38 -2.16
C HIS A 51 26.18 6.38 -1.02
N PHE A 52 24.97 6.61 -0.51
CA PHE A 52 24.71 7.49 0.62
C PHE A 52 24.06 6.74 1.77
N LYS A 53 24.28 7.24 2.98
CA LYS A 53 23.81 6.66 4.23
C LYS A 53 23.38 7.77 5.19
N VAL A 54 22.18 7.67 5.75
CA VAL A 54 21.63 8.58 6.76
C VAL A 54 21.36 7.79 8.04
N GLY A 55 21.70 8.38 9.18
CA GLY A 55 21.64 7.75 10.49
C GLY A 55 22.99 7.80 11.22
N PRO A 56 23.17 7.03 12.31
CA PRO A 56 22.24 6.01 12.82
C PRO A 56 20.91 6.60 13.27
N PHE A 57 19.83 5.86 13.04
CA PHE A 57 18.54 6.09 13.68
C PHE A 57 18.39 5.05 14.79
N GLU A 58 18.23 5.52 16.03
CA GLU A 58 17.75 4.66 17.13
C GLU A 58 16.24 4.52 16.98
N ILE A 59 15.77 3.29 16.78
CA ILE A 59 14.36 2.97 16.62
C ILE A 59 13.86 2.41 17.94
N LEU A 60 12.89 3.09 18.53
CA LEU A 60 12.34 2.77 19.83
C LEU A 60 11.38 1.57 19.74
N PRO A 61 11.11 0.86 20.85
CA PRO A 61 10.12 -0.21 20.88
C PRO A 61 8.77 0.28 20.33
N GLY A 62 8.17 -0.47 19.40
CA GLY A 62 6.85 -0.17 18.86
C GLY A 62 6.73 1.16 18.12
N GLN A 63 7.85 1.75 17.72
CA GLN A 63 7.86 3.05 17.03
C GLN A 63 7.12 2.95 15.71
N ASN A 64 6.12 3.81 15.52
CA ASN A 64 5.36 3.99 14.27
C ASN A 64 5.16 5.47 13.94
N SER A 65 6.21 6.28 14.12
CA SER A 65 6.12 7.74 14.03
C SER A 65 6.73 8.31 12.75
N ILE A 66 6.14 9.39 12.26
CA ILE A 66 6.68 10.20 11.16
C ILE A 66 7.67 11.23 11.70
N ASP A 67 8.86 11.29 11.11
CA ASP A 67 9.91 12.25 11.48
C ASP A 67 10.67 12.77 10.24
N PHE A 68 11.57 13.73 10.45
CA PHE A 68 12.38 14.32 9.40
C PHE A 68 13.82 14.58 9.85
N THR A 69 14.75 14.42 8.91
CA THR A 69 16.14 14.84 9.09
C THR A 69 16.61 15.70 7.93
N ARG A 70 17.47 16.67 8.22
CA ARG A 70 17.97 17.67 7.28
C ARG A 70 19.46 17.48 7.02
N GLY A 71 19.93 18.00 5.89
CA GLY A 71 21.36 17.97 5.59
C GLY A 71 21.87 16.58 5.25
N ILE A 72 21.01 15.76 4.64
CA ILE A 72 21.35 14.40 4.22
C ILE A 72 22.47 14.42 3.16
N PRO A 73 23.28 13.34 3.04
CA PRO A 73 24.34 13.27 2.06
C PRO A 73 23.84 13.45 0.62
N GLN A 74 24.61 14.20 -0.16
CA GLN A 74 24.26 14.60 -1.53
C GLN A 74 25.50 14.55 -2.43
N PRO A 75 25.32 14.52 -3.76
CA PRO A 75 26.42 14.68 -4.71
C PRO A 75 27.25 15.94 -4.43
N LYS A 76 28.56 15.88 -4.71
CA LYS A 76 29.50 16.97 -4.37
C LYS A 76 29.73 17.99 -5.48
N VAL A 77 29.12 17.78 -6.63
CA VAL A 77 29.21 18.66 -7.80
C VAL A 77 27.82 18.81 -8.42
N ASP A 78 27.60 19.90 -9.14
CA ASP A 78 26.37 20.11 -9.90
C ASP A 78 26.22 19.05 -11.01
N GLY A 79 24.99 18.66 -11.31
CA GLY A 79 24.73 17.61 -12.28
C GLY A 79 23.30 17.13 -12.30
N PHE A 80 23.14 15.86 -12.64
CA PHE A 80 21.84 15.25 -12.88
C PHE A 80 21.74 13.90 -12.16
N VAL A 81 20.69 13.72 -11.38
CA VAL A 81 20.30 12.42 -10.84
C VAL A 81 19.50 11.68 -11.91
N THR A 82 19.97 10.50 -12.32
CA THR A 82 19.29 9.67 -13.33
C THR A 82 18.58 8.46 -12.73
N ALA A 83 18.98 8.04 -11.53
CA ALA A 83 18.23 7.06 -10.75
C ALA A 83 18.51 7.22 -9.26
N ILE A 84 17.55 6.79 -8.44
CA ILE A 84 17.67 6.72 -6.99
C ILE A 84 16.99 5.44 -6.47
N ARG A 85 17.66 4.75 -5.55
CA ARG A 85 17.24 3.45 -4.98
C ARG A 85 17.43 3.48 -3.47
N PRO A 86 16.40 3.23 -2.65
CA PRO A 86 16.52 3.21 -1.21
C PRO A 86 16.74 1.79 -0.67
N ASP A 87 17.30 1.70 0.52
CA ASP A 87 17.42 0.46 1.27
C ASP A 87 17.58 0.77 2.77
N LEU A 88 17.41 -0.23 3.62
CA LEU A 88 17.50 -0.13 5.09
C LEU A 88 18.51 -1.14 5.62
N ARG A 89 19.49 -0.69 6.41
CA ARG A 89 20.60 -1.55 6.85
C ARG A 89 20.95 -1.37 8.32
N ARG A 90 21.37 -2.47 8.95
CA ARG A 90 22.03 -2.47 10.26
C ARG A 90 23.52 -2.14 10.14
N ALA A 91 24.20 -2.01 11.29
CA ALA A 91 25.63 -1.72 11.37
C ALA A 91 26.50 -2.79 10.69
N ASP A 92 26.09 -4.05 10.77
CA ASP A 92 26.76 -5.20 10.15
C ASP A 92 26.48 -5.34 8.64
N GLY A 93 25.69 -4.44 8.06
CA GLY A 93 25.31 -4.44 6.64
C GLY A 93 24.10 -5.32 6.30
N THR A 94 23.54 -6.06 7.26
CA THR A 94 22.33 -6.86 7.06
C THR A 94 21.10 -5.97 6.85
N ILE A 95 20.13 -6.48 6.11
CA ILE A 95 18.81 -5.86 5.94
C ILE A 95 17.86 -6.52 6.94
N PRO A 96 17.15 -5.76 7.80
CA PRO A 96 16.16 -6.34 8.69
C PRO A 96 15.02 -6.99 7.90
N ALA A 97 14.46 -8.09 8.44
CA ALA A 97 13.24 -8.65 7.90
C ALA A 97 12.10 -7.63 8.06
N VAL A 98 11.19 -7.58 7.08
CA VAL A 98 10.13 -6.57 7.04
C VAL A 98 9.14 -6.73 8.20
N ASP A 99 8.89 -7.96 8.66
CA ASP A 99 8.08 -8.25 9.85
C ASP A 99 8.78 -7.91 11.18
N VAL A 100 9.95 -7.26 11.14
CA VAL A 100 10.69 -6.78 12.30
C VAL A 100 10.81 -5.26 12.27
N ILE A 101 11.56 -4.73 11.30
CA ILE A 101 11.75 -3.29 11.10
C ILE A 101 11.81 -2.99 9.61
N HIS A 102 11.09 -1.97 9.18
CA HIS A 102 11.08 -1.55 7.78
C HIS A 102 10.94 -0.04 7.63
N LEU A 103 11.27 0.44 6.43
CA LEU A 103 10.97 1.80 6.00
C LEU A 103 9.53 1.81 5.48
N HIS A 104 8.59 2.19 6.34
CA HIS A 104 7.16 2.20 6.00
C HIS A 104 6.89 3.22 4.89
N HIS A 105 7.45 4.42 5.05
CA HIS A 105 7.59 5.38 3.96
C HIS A 105 8.86 6.22 4.12
N GLY A 106 9.46 6.59 3.00
CA GLY A 106 10.56 7.53 2.89
C GLY A 106 10.34 8.48 1.73
N VAL A 107 10.38 9.79 1.99
CA VAL A 107 10.23 10.84 1.00
C VAL A 107 11.45 11.75 1.06
N TRP A 108 12.10 11.95 -0.08
CA TRP A 108 13.20 12.89 -0.26
C TRP A 108 12.65 14.17 -0.87
N LEU A 109 12.90 15.27 -0.17
CA LEU A 109 12.42 16.59 -0.51
C LEU A 109 13.59 17.52 -0.79
N ASN A 110 13.49 18.33 -1.84
CA ASN A 110 14.40 19.44 -2.07
C ASN A 110 13.76 20.73 -1.52
N VAL A 111 14.26 21.22 -0.39
CA VAL A 111 13.74 22.44 0.25
C VAL A 111 14.21 23.73 -0.44
N SER A 112 15.07 23.62 -1.44
CA SER A 112 15.45 24.73 -2.32
C SER A 112 14.50 24.91 -3.50
N ASN A 113 13.60 23.96 -3.74
CA ASN A 113 12.62 23.97 -4.82
C ASN A 113 11.18 23.86 -4.27
N ARG A 114 10.20 24.14 -5.14
CA ARG A 114 8.77 24.09 -4.82
C ARG A 114 8.11 22.90 -5.49
N ASP A 115 7.27 22.20 -4.75
CA ASP A 115 6.45 21.12 -5.27
C ASP A 115 5.48 21.60 -6.36
N ALA A 116 5.31 20.81 -7.42
CA ALA A 116 4.42 21.17 -8.53
C ALA A 116 2.94 21.17 -8.12
N THR A 117 2.56 20.29 -7.18
CA THR A 117 1.15 19.99 -6.87
C THR A 117 0.72 20.47 -5.49
N ALA A 118 1.65 20.86 -4.63
CA ALA A 118 1.37 21.33 -3.27
C ALA A 118 2.20 22.57 -2.85
N SER A 119 1.82 23.18 -1.73
CA SER A 119 2.57 24.30 -1.11
C SER A 119 3.68 23.81 -0.17
N THR A 120 4.35 22.72 -0.55
CA THR A 120 5.43 22.07 0.21
C THR A 120 6.77 22.18 -0.55
N PRO A 121 7.90 21.87 0.11
CA PRO A 121 9.14 21.56 -0.60
C PRO A 121 8.95 20.52 -1.71
N GLU A 122 9.74 20.61 -2.77
CA GLU A 122 9.65 19.69 -3.92
C GLU A 122 9.91 18.24 -3.49
N ARG A 123 8.87 17.41 -3.50
CA ARG A 123 9.00 15.96 -3.30
C ARG A 123 9.49 15.36 -4.62
N PHE A 124 10.74 14.90 -4.64
CA PHE A 124 11.37 14.40 -5.87
C PHE A 124 11.58 12.89 -5.86
N PHE A 125 11.51 12.23 -4.72
CA PHE A 125 11.60 10.77 -4.65
C PHE A 125 10.86 10.23 -3.45
N ALA A 126 10.25 9.06 -3.60
CA ALA A 126 9.68 8.30 -2.51
C ALA A 126 9.80 6.80 -2.72
N ALA A 127 9.78 6.08 -1.60
CA ALA A 127 9.63 4.64 -1.56
C ALA A 127 9.07 4.23 -0.20
N GLY A 128 8.28 3.16 -0.19
CA GLY A 128 7.96 2.42 1.03
C GLY A 128 8.68 1.07 1.07
N GLU A 129 8.04 0.11 1.70
CA GLU A 129 8.53 -1.25 1.87
C GLU A 129 8.65 -1.98 0.52
N GLU A 130 7.89 -1.56 -0.50
CA GLU A 130 7.99 -2.09 -1.86
C GLU A 130 9.31 -1.72 -2.56
N LYS A 131 10.09 -0.74 -2.05
CA LYS A 131 11.40 -0.31 -2.58
C LYS A 131 11.45 0.00 -4.08
N THR A 132 10.36 0.53 -4.64
CA THR A 132 10.32 0.92 -6.06
C THR A 132 11.38 1.99 -6.35
N ALA A 133 12.30 1.70 -7.26
CA ALA A 133 13.31 2.65 -7.68
C ALA A 133 12.73 3.72 -8.62
N THR A 134 13.27 4.93 -8.56
CA THR A 134 13.13 5.87 -9.68
C THR A 134 14.29 5.68 -10.62
N ILE A 135 14.01 5.32 -11.88
CA ILE A 135 15.01 5.19 -12.95
C ILE A 135 14.49 5.99 -14.14
N LEU A 136 15.11 7.14 -14.41
CA LEU A 136 14.73 7.99 -15.53
C LEU A 136 15.19 7.38 -16.85
N PRO A 137 14.50 7.68 -17.95
CA PRO A 137 14.95 7.29 -19.27
C PRO A 137 16.35 7.80 -19.61
N ASP A 138 17.12 7.03 -20.38
CA ASP A 138 18.41 7.49 -20.91
C ASP A 138 18.25 8.86 -21.61
N GLY A 139 19.17 9.78 -21.27
CA GLY A 139 19.14 11.17 -21.74
C GLY A 139 18.33 12.13 -20.87
N PHE A 140 17.66 11.65 -19.82
CA PHE A 140 16.89 12.47 -18.88
C PHE A 140 17.50 12.43 -17.48
N GLY A 141 17.35 13.51 -16.73
CA GLY A 141 17.87 13.58 -15.37
C GLY A 141 17.27 14.71 -14.55
N TYR A 142 17.10 14.47 -13.26
CA TYR A 142 16.70 15.50 -12.29
C TYR A 142 17.86 16.46 -12.05
N PRO A 143 17.71 17.77 -12.37
CA PRO A 143 18.77 18.75 -12.14
C PRO A 143 19.06 18.89 -10.65
N TYR A 144 20.35 18.87 -10.32
CA TYR A 144 20.85 19.04 -8.96
C TYR A 144 21.94 20.10 -8.94
N LYS A 145 21.86 21.01 -7.96
CA LYS A 145 22.93 21.96 -7.64
C LYS A 145 23.46 21.69 -6.24
N THR A 146 24.75 21.90 -6.04
CA THR A 146 25.41 21.85 -4.73
C THR A 146 24.85 22.84 -3.71
N THR A 147 24.13 23.86 -4.18
CA THR A 147 23.36 24.81 -3.36
C THR A 147 22.04 24.24 -2.85
N ASP A 148 21.54 23.16 -3.44
CA ASP A 148 20.29 22.53 -3.03
C ASP A 148 20.41 21.94 -1.63
N ARG A 149 19.27 21.86 -0.95
CA ARG A 149 19.20 21.34 0.40
C ARG A 149 18.13 20.27 0.44
N TRP A 150 18.57 19.04 0.69
CA TRP A 150 17.65 17.92 0.83
C TRP A 150 17.24 17.67 2.28
N LEU A 151 15.97 17.32 2.44
CA LEU A 151 15.34 16.85 3.66
C LEU A 151 14.83 15.43 3.40
N PHE A 152 14.97 14.55 4.38
CA PHE A 152 14.41 13.21 4.34
C PHE A 152 13.29 13.12 5.37
N ASN A 153 12.07 12.91 4.90
CA ASN A 153 10.90 12.63 5.73
C ASN A 153 10.67 11.11 5.73
N TYR A 154 10.60 10.50 6.89
CA TYR A 154 10.53 9.05 7.02
C TYR A 154 9.57 8.60 8.12
N MET A 155 9.10 7.37 7.96
CA MET A 155 8.44 6.57 8.99
C MET A 155 9.16 5.23 9.01
N LEU A 156 9.96 5.05 10.04
CA LEU A 156 10.62 3.78 10.34
C LEU A 156 9.77 3.09 11.37
N HIS A 157 9.28 1.91 11.02
CA HIS A 157 8.33 1.17 11.82
C HIS A 157 9.03 -0.03 12.47
N ASN A 158 8.87 -0.15 13.77
CA ASN A 158 9.38 -1.27 14.56
C ASN A 158 8.23 -2.07 15.15
N LEU A 159 8.02 -3.28 14.63
CA LEU A 159 6.92 -4.15 15.02
C LEU A 159 7.14 -4.82 16.39
N LEU A 160 8.30 -4.59 17.03
CA LEU A 160 8.72 -5.31 18.23
C LEU A 160 8.85 -4.41 19.47
N ALA A 161 8.75 -5.04 20.63
CA ALA A 161 9.00 -4.44 21.95
C ALA A 161 10.49 -4.18 22.26
N LYS A 162 11.38 -4.24 21.26
CA LYS A 162 12.83 -4.09 21.43
C LYS A 162 13.34 -2.98 20.52
N LYS A 163 14.25 -2.16 21.04
CA LYS A 163 14.92 -1.15 20.22
C LYS A 163 15.91 -1.77 19.23
N ASP A 164 16.18 -1.08 18.13
CA ASP A 164 17.21 -1.43 17.15
C ASP A 164 17.89 -0.14 16.63
N VAL A 165 18.95 -0.30 15.84
CA VAL A 165 19.65 0.81 15.20
C VAL A 165 19.83 0.52 13.71
N VAL A 166 19.28 1.40 12.89
CA VAL A 166 19.31 1.26 11.43
C VAL A 166 19.83 2.51 10.76
N TRP A 167 20.19 2.36 9.50
CA TRP A 167 20.50 3.46 8.59
C TRP A 167 19.65 3.29 7.34
N VAL A 168 19.11 4.40 6.88
CA VAL A 168 18.55 4.47 5.52
C VAL A 168 19.71 4.73 4.57
N THR A 169 19.90 3.82 3.62
CA THR A 169 20.86 3.98 2.53
C THR A 169 20.13 4.32 1.24
N TYR A 170 20.78 5.06 0.36
CA TYR A 170 20.28 5.25 -1.00
C TYR A 170 21.41 5.37 -1.99
N ASP A 171 21.27 4.64 -3.09
CA ASP A 171 22.16 4.71 -4.24
C ASP A 171 21.62 5.72 -5.24
N VAL A 172 22.48 6.63 -5.68
CA VAL A 172 22.17 7.67 -6.68
C VAL A 172 23.05 7.46 -7.90
N ASP A 173 22.44 7.20 -9.05
CA ASP A 173 23.15 7.27 -10.33
C ASP A 173 23.21 8.73 -10.76
N PHE A 174 24.43 9.23 -10.97
CA PHE A 174 24.70 10.67 -11.11
C PHE A 174 25.61 10.99 -12.29
N ILE A 175 25.26 12.03 -13.04
CA ILE A 175 26.04 12.57 -14.16
C ILE A 175 26.44 14.02 -13.83
N PRO A 176 27.75 14.35 -13.68
CA PRO A 176 28.19 15.72 -13.48
C PRO A 176 27.84 16.62 -14.67
N ALA A 177 27.37 17.83 -14.42
CA ALA A 177 27.01 18.80 -15.45
C ALA A 177 28.21 19.19 -16.34
N SER A 178 29.43 19.19 -15.78
CA SER A 178 30.67 19.49 -16.49
C SER A 178 31.10 18.39 -17.49
N SER A 179 30.53 17.19 -17.37
CA SER A 179 30.90 16.05 -18.23
C SER A 179 30.30 16.16 -19.64
N LYS A 180 30.88 15.41 -20.60
CA LYS A 180 30.32 15.32 -21.96
C LYS A 180 28.88 14.80 -21.96
N ALA A 181 28.59 13.81 -21.12
CA ALA A 181 27.25 13.24 -20.98
C ALA A 181 26.28 14.27 -20.38
N GLY A 182 26.70 14.99 -19.33
CA GLY A 182 25.87 16.00 -18.66
C GLY A 182 25.38 17.12 -19.58
N LYS A 183 26.18 17.52 -20.57
CA LYS A 183 25.81 18.54 -21.58
C LYS A 183 24.66 18.11 -22.51
N SER A 184 24.32 16.83 -22.53
CA SER A 184 23.26 16.27 -23.39
C SER A 184 22.05 15.78 -22.59
N ILE A 185 22.04 15.96 -21.27
CA ILE A 185 20.90 15.58 -20.44
C ILE A 185 19.78 16.62 -20.58
N ILE A 186 18.57 16.12 -20.85
CA ILE A 186 17.33 16.88 -20.80
C ILE A 186 16.87 16.91 -19.33
N PRO A 187 16.68 18.09 -18.73
CA PRO A 187 16.09 18.24 -17.41
C PRO A 187 14.72 17.56 -17.32
N ALA A 188 14.54 16.72 -16.30
CA ALA A 188 13.24 16.19 -15.91
C ALA A 188 12.90 16.67 -14.51
N ARG A 189 11.70 17.20 -14.31
CA ARG A 189 11.19 17.60 -13.01
C ARG A 189 10.21 16.57 -12.45
N PRO A 190 10.14 16.41 -11.12
CA PRO A 190 9.14 15.57 -10.49
C PRO A 190 7.79 16.29 -10.43
N ILE A 191 6.72 15.52 -10.53
CA ILE A 191 5.34 15.92 -10.25
C ILE A 191 4.78 14.86 -9.31
N TRP A 192 4.38 15.28 -8.12
CA TRP A 192 3.83 14.39 -7.10
C TRP A 192 2.31 14.31 -7.21
N MET A 193 1.80 13.20 -7.72
CA MET A 193 0.37 12.90 -7.71
C MET A 193 0.04 12.03 -6.49
N ASP A 194 -1.07 12.30 -5.84
CA ASP A 194 -1.46 11.63 -4.59
C ASP A 194 -2.98 11.71 -4.43
N ILE A 195 -3.61 10.60 -4.07
CA ILE A 195 -5.06 10.53 -3.87
C ILE A 195 -5.57 11.44 -2.74
N GLN A 196 -4.73 11.83 -1.78
CA GLN A 196 -5.07 12.69 -0.64
C GLN A 196 -4.04 13.83 -0.48
N ASN A 197 -3.56 14.39 -1.60
CA ASN A 197 -2.45 15.34 -1.62
C ASN A 197 -2.64 16.55 -0.68
N GLY A 198 -1.54 17.00 -0.08
CA GLY A 198 -1.48 18.19 0.78
C GLY A 198 -1.66 17.90 2.27
N GLY A 199 -2.03 16.66 2.64
CA GLY A 199 -1.98 16.19 4.03
C GLY A 199 -0.58 15.72 4.45
N VAL A 200 -0.31 15.75 5.76
CA VAL A 200 0.92 15.16 6.35
C VAL A 200 0.84 13.64 6.46
N TYR A 201 -0.36 13.07 6.35
CA TYR A 201 -0.63 11.63 6.36
C TYR A 201 -1.80 11.33 5.39
N PRO A 202 -1.51 11.26 4.07
CA PRO A 202 -2.52 11.24 3.01
C PRO A 202 -3.09 9.82 2.79
N VAL A 203 -3.93 9.36 3.73
CA VAL A 203 -4.48 7.99 3.73
C VAL A 203 -6.00 7.94 3.62
N PHE A 204 -6.53 6.75 3.29
CA PHE A 204 -7.97 6.42 3.34
C PHE A 204 -8.16 4.96 3.74
N ASP A 205 -9.40 4.55 4.06
CA ASP A 205 -9.70 3.15 4.37
C ASP A 205 -10.47 2.49 3.21
N ALA A 206 -10.07 1.28 2.82
CA ALA A 206 -10.79 0.42 1.89
C ALA A 206 -11.40 -0.76 2.65
N HIS A 207 -12.72 -0.73 2.90
CA HIS A 207 -13.38 -1.74 3.73
C HIS A 207 -13.77 -3.00 2.92
N LYS A 208 -13.64 -4.18 3.54
CA LYS A 208 -14.04 -5.46 2.97
C LYS A 208 -15.51 -5.42 2.55
N GLY A 209 -15.77 -5.89 1.33
CA GLY A 209 -17.10 -5.93 0.71
C GLY A 209 -17.55 -4.63 0.03
N THR A 210 -16.73 -3.58 0.03
CA THR A 210 -17.03 -2.33 -0.70
C THR A 210 -16.52 -2.37 -2.15
N GLY A 211 -17.00 -1.44 -2.98
CA GLY A 211 -16.58 -1.35 -4.38
C GLY A 211 -17.38 -2.25 -5.33
N THR A 212 -16.77 -2.70 -6.42
CA THR A 212 -17.41 -3.54 -7.44
C THR A 212 -16.55 -4.79 -7.67
N ASP A 213 -17.18 -5.96 -7.65
CA ASP A 213 -16.51 -7.26 -7.81
C ASP A 213 -15.31 -7.48 -6.87
N GLY A 214 -15.41 -6.96 -5.64
CA GLY A 214 -14.34 -7.05 -4.64
C GLY A 214 -13.16 -6.13 -4.90
N VAL A 215 -13.34 -5.06 -5.67
CA VAL A 215 -12.34 -4.02 -5.90
C VAL A 215 -12.93 -2.65 -5.60
N PHE A 216 -12.26 -1.88 -4.73
CA PHE A 216 -12.60 -0.50 -4.41
C PHE A 216 -11.57 0.47 -5.01
N THR A 217 -12.02 1.37 -5.88
CA THR A 217 -11.23 2.39 -6.55
C THR A 217 -11.48 3.75 -5.93
N TYR A 218 -10.47 4.32 -5.29
CA TYR A 218 -10.51 5.66 -4.70
C TYR A 218 -9.90 6.69 -5.67
N PRO A 219 -10.49 7.90 -5.79
CA PRO A 219 -11.72 8.37 -5.15
C PRO A 219 -13.02 7.97 -5.87
N ASP A 220 -12.95 7.34 -7.05
CA ASP A 220 -14.09 7.12 -7.95
C ASP A 220 -15.33 6.49 -7.28
N GLN A 221 -15.13 5.55 -6.35
CA GLN A 221 -16.19 4.82 -5.66
C GLN A 221 -16.43 5.28 -4.22
N ALA A 222 -15.66 6.26 -3.74
CA ALA A 222 -15.80 6.80 -2.40
C ALA A 222 -16.99 7.75 -2.29
N VAL A 223 -17.65 7.74 -1.14
CA VAL A 223 -18.71 8.70 -0.83
C VAL A 223 -18.07 9.97 -0.28
N ASN A 224 -18.27 11.10 -0.96
CA ASN A 224 -17.70 12.41 -0.58
C ASN A 224 -16.21 12.33 -0.22
N PRO A 225 -15.34 11.85 -1.14
CA PRO A 225 -13.92 11.60 -0.87
C PRO A 225 -13.17 12.83 -0.38
N TYR A 226 -13.63 14.02 -0.80
CA TYR A 226 -13.04 15.29 -0.43
C TYR A 226 -14.11 16.25 0.09
N PRO A 227 -13.88 16.94 1.22
CA PRO A 227 -14.78 17.99 1.72
C PRO A 227 -14.73 19.29 0.90
N GLY A 228 -13.94 19.34 -0.18
CA GLY A 228 -13.72 20.53 -1.00
C GLY A 228 -13.24 20.15 -2.41
N LYS A 229 -12.17 20.81 -2.88
CA LYS A 229 -11.58 20.50 -4.18
C LYS A 229 -11.03 19.07 -4.21
N ALA A 230 -11.00 18.47 -5.39
CA ALA A 230 -10.31 17.21 -5.61
C ALA A 230 -8.84 17.31 -5.17
N LEU A 231 -8.39 16.35 -4.38
CA LEU A 231 -7.00 16.29 -3.90
C LEU A 231 -6.10 15.46 -4.82
N ASN A 232 -6.70 14.63 -5.68
CA ASN A 232 -6.02 13.76 -6.63
C ASN A 232 -5.79 14.40 -8.01
N GLU A 233 -6.09 15.69 -8.17
CA GLU A 233 -5.97 16.41 -9.44
C GLU A 233 -4.88 17.48 -9.42
N TRP A 234 -4.25 17.69 -10.58
CA TRP A 234 -3.33 18.80 -10.80
C TRP A 234 -3.47 19.37 -12.22
N THR A 235 -3.59 20.70 -12.32
CA THR A 235 -3.59 21.39 -13.61
C THR A 235 -2.16 21.63 -14.10
N VAL A 236 -1.89 21.13 -15.30
CA VAL A 236 -0.61 21.27 -16.00
C VAL A 236 -0.28 22.76 -16.23
N ASP A 237 0.85 23.21 -15.69
CA ASP A 237 1.28 24.62 -15.68
C ASP A 237 1.96 25.09 -16.98
N ARG A 238 2.44 24.16 -17.81
CA ARG A 238 3.16 24.42 -19.07
C ARG A 238 3.09 23.21 -20.01
N ASP A 239 3.40 23.41 -21.28
CA ASP A 239 3.53 22.29 -22.24
C ASP A 239 4.74 21.43 -21.87
N MET A 240 4.52 20.13 -21.70
CA MET A 240 5.57 19.20 -21.28
C MET A 240 5.36 17.80 -21.84
N VAL A 241 6.40 16.98 -21.78
CA VAL A 241 6.33 15.56 -22.12
C VAL A 241 6.56 14.74 -20.87
N LEU A 242 5.60 13.88 -20.54
CA LEU A 242 5.74 12.88 -19.49
C LEU A 242 6.72 11.79 -19.94
N VAL A 243 7.77 11.56 -19.15
CA VAL A 243 8.88 10.65 -19.50
C VAL A 243 9.00 9.45 -18.57
N ALA A 244 8.52 9.55 -17.33
CA ALA A 244 8.46 8.42 -16.41
C ALA A 244 7.28 8.52 -15.44
N ALA A 245 6.80 7.37 -14.96
CA ALA A 245 5.83 7.26 -13.87
C ALA A 245 6.02 5.95 -13.10
N GLY A 246 5.79 6.01 -11.79
CA GLY A 246 5.73 4.86 -10.89
C GLY A 246 4.75 5.13 -9.73
N GLY A 247 4.01 4.09 -9.33
CA GLY A 247 3.06 4.16 -8.23
C GLY A 247 3.63 3.66 -6.90
N HIS A 248 2.94 4.00 -5.83
CA HIS A 248 3.13 3.50 -4.46
C HIS A 248 1.75 3.27 -3.83
N LEU A 249 1.64 2.18 -3.09
CA LEU A 249 0.44 1.70 -2.41
C LEU A 249 0.83 0.84 -1.20
N HIS A 250 -0.13 0.64 -0.31
CA HIS A 250 -0.03 -0.26 0.84
C HIS A 250 -0.55 -1.67 0.48
N PRO A 251 -0.32 -2.70 1.32
CA PRO A 251 -0.90 -4.02 1.15
C PRO A 251 -2.41 -3.94 0.90
N GLY A 252 -2.92 -4.81 0.03
CA GLY A 252 -4.28 -4.72 -0.51
C GLY A 252 -4.38 -3.99 -1.83
N GLY A 253 -3.44 -3.09 -2.13
CA GLY A 253 -3.45 -2.31 -3.35
C GLY A 253 -3.18 -3.15 -4.59
N LEU A 254 -3.93 -2.91 -5.66
CA LEU A 254 -3.84 -3.63 -6.93
C LEU A 254 -3.12 -2.82 -8.01
N TYR A 255 -3.44 -1.52 -8.11
CA TYR A 255 -2.81 -0.62 -9.06
C TYR A 255 -3.12 0.85 -8.79
N ASN A 256 -2.23 1.73 -9.25
CA ASN A 256 -2.50 3.15 -9.45
C ASN A 256 -2.73 3.43 -10.94
N ASP A 257 -3.71 4.26 -11.27
CA ASP A 257 -3.89 4.80 -12.61
C ASP A 257 -3.55 6.29 -12.67
N LEU A 258 -3.00 6.69 -13.81
CA LEU A 258 -2.78 8.08 -14.19
C LEU A 258 -3.66 8.42 -15.38
N TRP A 259 -4.42 9.49 -15.24
CA TRP A 259 -5.38 9.99 -16.21
C TRP A 259 -5.08 11.44 -16.59
N LEU A 260 -5.51 11.84 -17.78
CA LEU A 260 -5.37 13.19 -18.30
C LEU A 260 -6.67 13.65 -18.92
N ARG A 261 -7.27 14.70 -18.36
CA ARG A 261 -8.45 15.36 -18.92
C ARG A 261 -8.03 16.59 -19.74
N ARG A 262 -8.62 16.75 -20.92
CA ARG A 262 -8.43 17.93 -21.78
C ARG A 262 -9.77 18.43 -22.29
N ASP A 263 -10.13 19.64 -21.87
CA ASP A 263 -11.41 20.24 -22.20
C ASP A 263 -11.60 20.38 -23.71
N GLY A 264 -12.75 19.93 -24.22
CA GLY A 264 -13.08 19.94 -25.64
C GLY A 264 -12.41 18.85 -26.48
N ALA A 265 -11.62 17.96 -25.88
CA ALA A 265 -11.05 16.81 -26.56
C ALA A 265 -11.88 15.54 -26.34
N THR A 266 -11.78 14.59 -27.28
CA THR A 266 -12.40 13.26 -27.19
C THR A 266 -11.32 12.21 -27.32
N VAL A 267 -11.33 11.25 -26.39
CA VAL A 267 -10.33 10.19 -26.34
C VAL A 267 -10.64 9.08 -27.35
N PRO A 268 -9.63 8.53 -28.06
CA PRO A 268 -9.83 7.39 -28.93
C PRO A 268 -10.39 6.17 -28.19
N LYS A 269 -11.12 5.31 -28.92
CA LYS A 269 -11.69 4.09 -28.36
C LYS A 269 -10.64 3.25 -27.62
N GLY A 270 -10.98 2.88 -26.39
CA GLY A 270 -10.13 2.04 -25.52
C GLY A 270 -8.98 2.78 -24.83
N GLY A 271 -8.95 4.12 -24.90
CA GLY A 271 -8.07 4.95 -24.09
C GLY A 271 -8.80 5.81 -23.05
N ALA A 272 -10.14 5.85 -23.07
CA ALA A 272 -10.93 6.71 -22.20
C ALA A 272 -11.09 6.13 -20.79
N LYS A 273 -11.14 7.01 -19.77
CA LYS A 273 -11.59 6.65 -18.43
C LYS A 273 -13.04 6.14 -18.50
N PRO A 274 -13.40 5.04 -17.82
CA PRO A 274 -14.79 4.58 -17.78
C PRO A 274 -15.73 5.73 -17.36
N GLY A 275 -16.73 6.01 -18.18
CA GLY A 275 -17.70 7.10 -17.92
C GLY A 275 -17.23 8.52 -18.30
N SER A 276 -16.01 8.73 -18.78
CA SER A 276 -15.51 10.04 -19.21
C SER A 276 -14.81 9.97 -20.57
N SER A 277 -15.44 10.57 -21.59
CA SER A 277 -14.95 10.54 -22.98
C SER A 277 -13.81 11.52 -23.26
N ASP A 278 -13.54 12.44 -22.35
CA ASP A 278 -12.55 13.52 -22.43
C ASP A 278 -11.33 13.30 -21.50
N THR A 279 -11.27 12.14 -20.83
CA THR A 279 -10.19 11.79 -19.91
C THR A 279 -9.44 10.55 -20.41
N ALA A 280 -8.18 10.72 -20.81
CA ALA A 280 -7.36 9.67 -21.38
C ALA A 280 -6.53 8.95 -20.33
N HIS A 281 -6.42 7.62 -20.45
CA HIS A 281 -5.51 6.79 -19.68
C HIS A 281 -4.08 7.01 -20.14
N LEU A 282 -3.19 7.36 -19.22
CA LEU A 282 -1.78 7.59 -19.52
C LEU A 282 -0.91 6.40 -19.10
N PHE A 283 -1.19 5.81 -17.94
CA PHE A 283 -0.41 4.71 -17.39
C PHE A 283 -1.16 4.01 -16.25
N ARG A 284 -0.91 2.71 -16.10
CA ARG A 284 -1.27 1.93 -14.91
C ARG A 284 0.00 1.37 -14.27
N SER A 285 0.25 1.71 -13.02
CA SER A 285 1.26 1.08 -12.19
C SER A 285 0.62 -0.09 -11.44
N ASN A 286 0.88 -1.32 -11.88
CA ASN A 286 0.32 -2.52 -11.26
C ASN A 286 1.20 -3.01 -10.11
N ALA A 287 0.56 -3.52 -9.06
CA ALA A 287 1.22 -4.33 -8.05
C ALA A 287 1.51 -5.74 -8.61
N VAL A 288 2.75 -6.18 -8.46
CA VAL A 288 3.19 -7.55 -8.76
C VAL A 288 3.58 -8.21 -7.44
N TYR A 289 2.67 -9.01 -6.90
CA TYR A 289 2.88 -9.72 -5.66
C TYR A 289 3.72 -10.99 -5.89
N TYR A 290 4.73 -11.17 -5.04
CA TYR A 290 5.46 -12.42 -4.88
C TYR A 290 4.89 -13.25 -3.72
N GLU A 291 4.12 -12.61 -2.84
CA GLU A 291 3.31 -13.24 -1.82
C GLU A 291 2.36 -14.30 -2.41
N PRO A 292 2.49 -15.58 -2.02
CA PRO A 292 1.60 -16.64 -2.50
C PRO A 292 0.12 -16.42 -2.14
N ALA A 293 -0.17 -15.68 -1.06
CA ALA A 293 -1.52 -15.31 -0.66
C ALA A 293 -2.12 -14.11 -1.44
N GLY A 294 -1.40 -13.57 -2.43
CA GLY A 294 -1.88 -12.47 -3.27
C GLY A 294 -1.66 -11.10 -2.63
N ALA A 295 -2.63 -10.20 -2.80
CA ALA A 295 -2.50 -8.78 -2.45
C ALA A 295 -2.64 -8.50 -0.95
N VAL A 296 -1.82 -9.15 -0.11
CA VAL A 296 -2.00 -9.13 1.35
C VAL A 296 -0.77 -8.75 2.14
N SER A 297 0.36 -8.47 1.50
CA SER A 297 1.61 -8.16 2.16
C SER A 297 2.49 -7.21 1.37
N TRP A 298 3.59 -6.80 1.97
CA TRP A 298 4.63 -5.98 1.34
C TRP A 298 5.59 -6.77 0.44
N ASP A 299 5.34 -8.06 0.20
CA ASP A 299 6.08 -8.81 -0.82
C ASP A 299 5.56 -8.51 -2.23
N VAL A 300 5.78 -7.26 -2.64
CA VAL A 300 5.22 -6.64 -3.82
C VAL A 300 6.25 -5.74 -4.51
N ALA A 301 6.17 -5.65 -5.83
CA ALA A 301 6.88 -4.64 -6.62
C ALA A 301 5.89 -3.90 -7.52
N MET A 302 6.07 -2.59 -7.68
CA MET A 302 5.22 -1.77 -8.54
C MET A 302 5.81 -1.68 -9.96
N THR A 303 4.97 -1.81 -10.97
CA THR A 303 5.41 -1.61 -12.36
C THR A 303 5.57 -0.14 -12.67
N VAL A 304 6.65 0.22 -13.35
CA VAL A 304 6.96 1.57 -13.83
C VAL A 304 6.93 1.64 -15.35
N THR A 305 6.92 2.86 -15.88
CA THR A 305 6.99 3.10 -17.33
C THR A 305 8.33 2.63 -17.93
N PRO A 306 8.34 2.09 -19.17
CA PRO A 306 9.55 1.73 -19.88
C PRO A 306 10.32 2.96 -20.38
N GLN A 307 11.59 2.77 -20.73
CA GLN A 307 12.52 3.79 -21.21
C GLN A 307 11.99 4.67 -22.36
N ASN A 308 11.17 4.11 -23.26
CA ASN A 308 10.63 4.81 -24.43
C ASN A 308 9.27 5.50 -24.19
N TYR A 309 8.78 5.55 -22.95
CA TYR A 309 7.50 6.17 -22.62
C TYR A 309 7.56 7.69 -22.80
N ARG A 310 6.76 8.25 -23.72
CA ARG A 310 6.69 9.70 -24.00
C ARG A 310 5.25 10.10 -24.32
N VAL A 311 4.65 10.92 -23.46
CA VAL A 311 3.25 11.38 -23.60
C VAL A 311 3.19 12.91 -23.55
N ASP A 312 2.48 13.51 -24.50
CA ASP A 312 2.31 14.97 -24.63
C ASP A 312 1.27 15.49 -23.63
N LEU A 313 1.64 16.51 -22.86
CA LEU A 313 0.78 17.25 -21.95
C LEU A 313 0.74 18.72 -22.37
N LYS A 314 -0.44 19.33 -22.39
CA LYS A 314 -0.64 20.74 -22.70
C LYS A 314 -0.95 21.54 -21.45
N LYS A 315 -0.47 22.79 -21.42
CA LYS A 315 -0.87 23.76 -20.38
C LYS A 315 -2.39 23.81 -20.28
N GLY A 316 -2.92 23.65 -19.07
CA GLY A 316 -4.34 23.62 -18.79
C GLY A 316 -4.98 22.23 -18.81
N ASP A 317 -4.29 21.20 -19.30
CA ASP A 317 -4.73 19.82 -19.07
C ASP A 317 -4.80 19.53 -17.56
N VAL A 318 -5.67 18.62 -17.14
CA VAL A 318 -5.78 18.19 -15.74
C VAL A 318 -5.32 16.74 -15.62
N LEU A 319 -4.21 16.53 -14.91
CA LEU A 319 -3.79 15.21 -14.49
C LEU A 319 -4.59 14.77 -13.27
N GLU A 320 -4.94 13.49 -13.24
CA GLU A 320 -5.69 12.86 -12.15
C GLU A 320 -5.04 11.50 -11.83
N THR A 321 -4.94 11.14 -10.55
CA THR A 321 -4.56 9.79 -10.13
C THR A 321 -5.68 9.08 -9.37
N THR A 322 -5.79 7.76 -9.56
CA THR A 322 -6.70 6.90 -8.78
C THR A 322 -5.93 5.66 -8.29
N VAL A 323 -6.44 5.00 -7.26
CA VAL A 323 -5.86 3.75 -6.74
C VAL A 323 -6.96 2.72 -6.49
N ALA A 324 -6.69 1.46 -6.81
CA ALA A 324 -7.61 0.35 -6.59
C ALA A 324 -7.05 -0.61 -5.53
N TYR A 325 -7.91 -1.06 -4.61
CA TYR A 325 -7.61 -2.04 -3.56
C TYR A 325 -8.54 -3.25 -3.68
N ASP A 326 -8.01 -4.44 -3.41
CA ASP A 326 -8.79 -5.66 -3.21
C ASP A 326 -9.61 -5.50 -1.94
N THR A 327 -10.93 -5.62 -2.00
CA THR A 327 -11.81 -5.58 -0.83
C THR A 327 -12.59 -6.89 -0.68
N ALA A 328 -12.24 -7.93 -1.44
CA ALA A 328 -12.86 -9.24 -1.33
C ALA A 328 -12.41 -9.96 -0.05
N GLU A 329 -11.11 -9.87 0.24
CA GLU A 329 -10.47 -10.71 1.27
C GLU A 329 -10.36 -10.05 2.64
N ALA A 330 -10.15 -8.73 2.69
CA ALA A 330 -9.90 -8.00 3.94
C ALA A 330 -10.20 -6.50 3.78
N SER A 331 -10.24 -5.81 4.92
CA SER A 331 -10.20 -4.34 4.97
C SER A 331 -8.75 -3.87 5.02
N TRP A 332 -8.48 -2.73 4.39
CA TRP A 332 -7.17 -2.09 4.36
C TRP A 332 -7.29 -0.70 4.93
N TYR A 333 -6.79 -0.55 6.15
CA TYR A 333 -6.78 0.72 6.86
C TYR A 333 -5.52 1.50 6.51
N GLU A 334 -5.64 2.83 6.49
CA GLU A 334 -4.53 3.73 6.17
C GLU A 334 -3.90 3.47 4.79
N SER A 335 -4.72 3.11 3.81
CA SER A 335 -4.32 2.88 2.42
C SER A 335 -3.79 4.14 1.75
N MET A 336 -2.76 4.01 0.91
CA MET A 336 -2.17 5.09 0.11
C MET A 336 -2.34 4.88 -1.40
N GLY A 337 -2.24 5.98 -2.15
CA GLY A 337 -2.23 5.96 -3.61
C GLY A 337 -1.42 7.12 -4.16
N ILE A 338 -0.11 6.95 -4.26
CA ILE A 338 0.82 7.98 -4.73
C ILE A 338 1.36 7.59 -6.10
N MET A 339 1.56 8.57 -6.98
CA MET A 339 2.35 8.40 -8.20
C MET A 339 3.39 9.51 -8.33
N VAL A 340 4.66 9.13 -8.32
CA VAL A 340 5.75 10.06 -8.67
C VAL A 340 5.95 9.98 -10.18
N ILE A 341 5.65 11.08 -10.86
CA ILE A 341 5.79 11.17 -12.31
C ILE A 341 6.84 12.22 -12.67
N TRP A 342 7.43 12.08 -13.85
CA TRP A 342 8.54 12.91 -14.30
C TRP A 342 8.26 13.46 -15.67
N ALA A 343 8.44 14.76 -15.84
CA ALA A 343 8.20 15.45 -17.10
C ALA A 343 9.36 16.37 -17.46
N ALA A 344 9.60 16.51 -18.77
CA ALA A 344 10.54 17.46 -19.35
C ALA A 344 9.78 18.51 -20.16
N ASP A 345 10.34 19.71 -20.31
CA ASP A 345 9.74 20.76 -21.13
C ASP A 345 9.59 20.27 -22.58
N ALA A 346 8.43 20.54 -23.20
CA ALA A 346 8.09 19.92 -24.49
C ALA A 346 9.05 20.30 -25.62
N GLU A 347 9.63 21.50 -25.56
CA GLU A 347 10.59 22.00 -26.56
C GLU A 347 11.93 21.26 -26.55
N ASP A 348 12.32 20.66 -25.42
CA ASP A 348 13.59 19.94 -25.27
C ASP A 348 13.49 18.48 -25.75
N VAL A 349 12.28 17.91 -25.74
CA VAL A 349 12.08 16.49 -26.06
C VAL A 349 11.99 16.27 -27.57
N LYS A 350 13.02 15.59 -28.09
CA LYS A 350 13.09 15.19 -29.50
C LYS A 350 12.51 13.80 -29.72
N GLY A 351 12.00 13.56 -30.91
CA GLY A 351 11.54 12.25 -31.36
C GLY A 351 10.05 12.04 -31.20
N ARG A 352 9.63 10.77 -31.09
CA ARG A 352 8.21 10.41 -31.10
C ARG A 352 7.58 10.64 -29.73
N VAL A 353 6.64 11.56 -29.67
CA VAL A 353 5.75 11.80 -28.53
C VAL A 353 4.33 11.32 -28.88
N THR A 354 3.60 10.78 -27.91
CA THR A 354 2.21 10.34 -28.10
C THR A 354 1.26 11.39 -27.52
N ASP A 355 0.39 11.96 -28.36
CA ASP A 355 -0.77 12.71 -27.87
C ASP A 355 -1.90 11.72 -27.52
N PRO A 356 -2.29 11.62 -26.23
CA PRO A 356 -3.25 10.63 -25.78
C PRO A 356 -4.65 10.81 -26.38
N PHE A 357 -4.96 11.99 -26.94
CA PHE A 357 -6.25 12.30 -27.56
C PHE A 357 -6.28 11.98 -29.07
N THR A 358 -5.13 11.72 -29.69
CA THR A 358 -5.08 11.22 -31.08
C THR A 358 -4.76 9.73 -31.13
N LYS A 359 -4.06 9.21 -30.12
CA LYS A 359 -3.69 7.79 -30.03
C LYS A 359 -3.66 7.35 -28.56
N ALA A 360 -4.41 6.29 -28.25
CA ALA A 360 -4.37 5.66 -26.94
C ALA A 360 -2.94 5.27 -26.53
N VAL A 361 -2.54 5.66 -25.33
CA VAL A 361 -1.23 5.32 -24.77
C VAL A 361 -1.24 3.86 -24.36
N ARG A 362 -0.33 3.08 -24.94
CA ARG A 362 -0.18 1.65 -24.61
C ARG A 362 1.24 1.38 -24.19
N THR A 363 1.37 0.86 -22.98
CA THR A 363 2.67 0.71 -22.31
C THR A 363 2.88 -0.74 -21.93
N LYS A 364 4.07 -1.28 -22.25
CA LYS A 364 4.55 -2.53 -21.65
C LYS A 364 5.37 -2.14 -20.42
N ALA A 365 4.71 -2.12 -19.26
CA ALA A 365 5.33 -1.73 -18.01
C ALA A 365 6.48 -2.69 -17.63
N VAL A 366 7.40 -2.19 -16.81
CA VAL A 366 8.60 -2.92 -16.34
C VAL A 366 8.69 -2.84 -14.82
N LEU A 367 9.49 -3.69 -14.20
CA LEU A 367 9.81 -3.65 -12.77
C LEU A 367 11.20 -3.06 -12.54
N THR A 368 11.44 -2.57 -11.33
CA THR A 368 12.77 -2.05 -10.94
C THR A 368 13.59 -3.02 -10.09
N HIS A 369 12.92 -4.01 -9.49
CA HIS A 369 13.53 -5.14 -8.78
C HIS A 369 12.57 -6.35 -8.83
N GLY A 370 13.05 -7.48 -8.30
CA GLY A 370 12.23 -8.68 -8.08
C GLY A 370 11.82 -8.83 -6.62
N HIS A 371 11.46 -10.05 -6.24
CA HIS A 371 11.28 -10.43 -4.83
C HIS A 371 12.50 -10.06 -3.97
N LEU A 372 12.22 -9.65 -2.73
CA LEU A 372 13.21 -9.20 -1.75
C LEU A 372 13.34 -10.22 -0.61
N ALA A 373 14.56 -10.58 -0.23
CA ALA A 373 14.80 -11.67 0.72
C ALA A 373 14.29 -11.36 2.14
N GLU A 374 14.21 -10.08 2.49
CA GLU A 374 13.64 -9.56 3.74
C GLU A 374 12.13 -9.79 3.86
N ASN A 375 11.45 -10.19 2.77
CA ASN A 375 10.01 -10.48 2.74
C ASN A 375 9.67 -11.98 2.93
N ASN A 376 10.65 -12.83 3.24
CA ASN A 376 10.45 -14.28 3.30
C ASN A 376 9.60 -14.79 4.49
N ASN A 377 9.26 -13.94 5.48
CA ASN A 377 8.38 -14.34 6.57
C ASN A 377 6.92 -13.91 6.34
N HIS A 378 6.17 -14.74 5.62
CA HIS A 378 4.76 -14.49 5.30
C HIS A 378 3.81 -14.67 6.50
N GLY A 379 4.18 -15.46 7.51
CA GLY A 379 3.28 -15.83 8.60
C GLY A 379 2.23 -16.88 8.21
N GLY A 380 1.16 -17.01 9.00
CA GLY A 380 0.00 -17.85 8.66
C GLY A 380 0.15 -19.36 8.91
N LYS A 381 1.28 -19.82 9.45
CA LYS A 381 1.51 -21.24 9.82
C LYS A 381 0.90 -21.57 11.20
N PRO A 382 0.55 -22.83 11.51
CA PRO A 382 0.14 -23.21 12.86
C PRO A 382 1.20 -22.82 13.90
N ALA A 383 0.80 -22.07 14.94
CA ALA A 383 1.69 -21.53 15.96
C ALA A 383 1.17 -21.78 17.39
N PRO A 384 0.85 -23.04 17.77
CA PRO A 384 0.22 -23.35 19.05
C PRO A 384 1.10 -23.07 20.28
N LYS A 385 2.39 -22.83 20.08
CA LYS A 385 3.34 -22.42 21.14
C LYS A 385 3.31 -20.91 21.39
N ASP A 386 2.90 -20.14 20.39
CA ASP A 386 2.93 -18.68 20.41
C ASP A 386 1.54 -18.11 20.71
N PHE A 387 0.49 -18.78 20.22
CA PHE A 387 -0.90 -18.33 20.38
C PHE A 387 -1.85 -19.47 20.76
N VAL A 388 -2.60 -19.27 21.84
CA VAL A 388 -3.71 -20.13 22.24
C VAL A 388 -4.86 -20.00 21.24
N ASN A 389 -5.73 -21.02 21.20
CA ASN A 389 -6.97 -20.94 20.43
C ASN A 389 -8.11 -20.45 21.33
N ALA A 390 -8.49 -19.19 21.20
CA ALA A 390 -9.57 -18.59 22.00
C ALA A 390 -10.89 -19.36 21.90
N LEU A 391 -11.19 -20.04 20.78
CA LEU A 391 -12.41 -20.84 20.63
C LEU A 391 -12.46 -22.07 21.55
N LYS A 392 -11.31 -22.48 22.10
CA LYS A 392 -11.20 -23.63 23.01
C LYS A 392 -11.11 -23.24 24.48
N LEU A 393 -10.93 -21.94 24.77
CA LEU A 393 -10.82 -21.45 26.13
C LEU A 393 -12.21 -21.23 26.76
N PRO A 394 -12.36 -21.43 28.08
CA PRO A 394 -13.59 -21.11 28.80
C PRO A 394 -13.88 -19.60 28.79
N ASN A 395 -15.13 -19.24 29.09
CA ASN A 395 -15.48 -17.86 29.37
C ASN A 395 -14.82 -17.40 30.68
N GLN A 396 -14.41 -16.15 30.74
CA GLN A 396 -14.12 -15.50 32.01
C GLN A 396 -15.44 -15.35 32.79
N VAL A 397 -15.39 -15.63 34.10
CA VAL A 397 -16.59 -15.58 34.96
C VAL A 397 -17.08 -14.14 35.13
N GLU A 398 -16.15 -13.20 35.24
CA GLU A 398 -16.44 -11.78 35.41
C GLU A 398 -16.65 -11.09 34.06
N GLN A 399 -17.69 -10.26 33.98
CA GLN A 399 -17.91 -9.37 32.85
C GLN A 399 -16.80 -8.32 32.83
N VAL A 400 -16.23 -8.09 31.65
CA VAL A 400 -15.16 -7.12 31.45
C VAL A 400 -15.73 -5.91 30.70
N THR A 401 -15.55 -4.74 31.27
CA THR A 401 -15.91 -3.46 30.65
C THR A 401 -14.70 -2.67 30.18
N ASN A 402 -13.50 -2.98 30.70
CA ASN A 402 -12.25 -2.32 30.33
C ASN A 402 -11.11 -3.33 30.15
N ILE A 403 -10.32 -3.16 29.09
CA ILE A 403 -9.10 -3.91 28.82
C ILE A 403 -7.97 -2.89 28.67
N GLN A 404 -7.10 -2.85 29.68
CA GLN A 404 -5.86 -2.09 29.62
C GLN A 404 -4.91 -2.70 28.59
N ILE A 405 -4.21 -1.86 27.85
CA ILE A 405 -3.08 -2.23 27.01
C ILE A 405 -1.81 -1.72 27.67
N GLU A 406 -0.87 -2.62 27.90
CA GLU A 406 0.43 -2.31 28.48
C GLU A 406 1.49 -3.32 28.04
N ASN A 407 2.72 -2.85 27.84
CA ASN A 407 3.87 -3.69 27.49
C ASN A 407 3.60 -4.64 26.31
N PHE A 408 2.93 -4.13 25.26
CA PHE A 408 2.58 -4.93 24.08
C PHE A 408 1.67 -6.14 24.39
N VAL A 409 0.81 -6.03 25.40
CA VAL A 409 -0.14 -7.09 25.79
C VAL A 409 -1.51 -6.48 26.06
N TYR A 410 -2.57 -7.17 25.63
CA TYR A 410 -3.93 -6.87 26.10
C TYR A 410 -4.14 -7.53 27.47
N ALA A 411 -4.39 -6.76 28.53
CA ALA A 411 -4.39 -7.29 29.91
C ALA A 411 -5.43 -8.41 30.18
N ARG A 412 -6.40 -8.59 29.28
CA ARG A 412 -7.38 -9.68 29.28
C ARG A 412 -7.58 -10.21 27.86
N GLY A 413 -7.66 -11.53 27.72
CA GLY A 413 -7.95 -12.19 26.45
C GLY A 413 -6.81 -12.22 25.44
N ASP A 414 -5.60 -11.79 25.80
CA ASP A 414 -4.42 -11.85 24.94
C ASP A 414 -4.03 -13.29 24.59
N LEU A 415 -3.90 -13.58 23.30
CA LEU A 415 -3.73 -14.94 22.81
C LEU A 415 -2.36 -15.54 23.16
N THR A 416 -1.39 -14.75 23.61
CA THR A 416 -0.07 -15.28 24.01
C THR A 416 -0.09 -15.90 25.41
N VAL A 417 -1.04 -15.50 26.27
CA VAL A 417 -1.05 -15.88 27.70
C VAL A 417 -2.43 -16.30 28.24
N ALA A 418 -3.51 -16.07 27.51
CA ALA A 418 -4.86 -16.28 28.03
C ALA A 418 -5.17 -17.75 28.36
N ASN A 419 -5.85 -17.95 29.50
CA ASN A 419 -6.45 -19.22 29.91
C ASN A 419 -7.99 -19.18 29.90
N SER A 420 -8.59 -18.01 29.66
CA SER A 420 -10.03 -17.75 29.52
C SER A 420 -10.26 -16.54 28.62
N VAL A 421 -11.47 -16.38 28.09
CA VAL A 421 -11.84 -15.28 27.17
C VAL A 421 -12.73 -14.27 27.91
N PRO A 422 -12.39 -12.96 27.94
CA PRO A 422 -13.22 -11.94 28.57
C PRO A 422 -14.60 -11.90 27.92
N THR A 423 -15.64 -11.75 28.75
CA THR A 423 -17.03 -11.70 28.29
C THR A 423 -17.64 -10.33 28.51
N VAL A 424 -18.52 -9.93 27.57
CA VAL A 424 -19.39 -8.75 27.64
C VAL A 424 -20.82 -9.18 27.28
N LYS A 425 -21.84 -8.59 27.88
CA LYS A 425 -23.24 -8.89 27.51
C LYS A 425 -23.63 -8.20 26.21
N GLN A 426 -24.50 -8.82 25.44
CA GLN A 426 -25.10 -8.19 24.25
C GLN A 426 -25.77 -6.87 24.63
N GLY A 427 -25.50 -5.81 23.85
CA GLY A 427 -25.92 -4.44 24.15
C GLY A 427 -24.89 -3.63 24.96
N GLN A 428 -23.79 -4.23 25.40
CA GLN A 428 -22.70 -3.56 26.11
C GLN A 428 -21.42 -3.53 25.27
N SER A 429 -20.49 -2.66 25.66
CA SER A 429 -19.18 -2.50 25.00
C SER A 429 -18.04 -2.81 25.95
N ILE A 430 -16.91 -3.20 25.37
CA ILE A 430 -15.62 -3.25 26.05
C ILE A 430 -14.82 -2.03 25.62
N THR A 431 -14.32 -1.26 26.59
CA THR A 431 -13.36 -0.19 26.36
C THR A 431 -11.94 -0.75 26.38
N PHE A 432 -11.15 -0.42 25.37
CA PHE A 432 -9.72 -0.63 25.34
C PHE A 432 -9.02 0.66 25.70
N ASP A 433 -8.00 0.58 26.55
CA ASP A 433 -7.29 1.73 27.08
C ASP A 433 -5.78 1.61 26.84
N ASN A 434 -5.24 2.49 26.00
CA ASN A 434 -3.81 2.57 25.69
C ASN A 434 -3.06 3.65 26.49
N SER A 435 -3.63 4.15 27.58
CA SER A 435 -3.05 5.28 28.34
C SER A 435 -1.71 4.97 29.01
N ILE A 436 -1.32 3.69 29.12
CA ILE A 436 -0.03 3.27 29.69
C ILE A 436 1.08 3.27 28.63
N ASP A 437 0.87 2.61 27.48
CA ASP A 437 1.88 2.51 26.42
C ASP A 437 1.95 3.78 25.55
N ALA A 438 0.81 4.40 25.24
CA ALA A 438 0.74 5.56 24.34
C ALA A 438 1.67 6.74 24.69
N PRO A 439 1.88 7.12 25.97
CA PRO A 439 2.79 8.22 26.32
C PRO A 439 4.26 7.81 26.42
N LEU A 440 4.59 6.52 26.30
CA LEU A 440 5.97 6.05 26.40
C LEU A 440 6.77 6.38 25.13
N ALA A 441 8.07 6.63 25.30
CA ALA A 441 9.00 6.90 24.19
C ALA A 441 8.50 8.04 23.29
N ASN A 442 8.51 7.86 21.98
CA ASN A 442 7.91 8.77 20.98
C ASN A 442 6.47 8.38 20.61
N GLY A 443 5.83 7.55 21.45
CA GLY A 443 4.49 7.03 21.24
C GLY A 443 4.50 5.55 20.87
N ILE A 444 3.91 4.70 21.72
CA ILE A 444 3.62 3.30 21.42
C ILE A 444 2.12 3.15 21.23
N TRP A 445 1.67 3.15 19.98
CA TRP A 445 0.25 3.15 19.65
C TRP A 445 -0.22 1.78 19.20
N HIS A 446 -1.37 1.38 19.72
CA HIS A 446 -1.96 0.08 19.43
C HIS A 446 -3.31 0.24 18.76
N THR A 447 -3.73 -0.80 18.03
CA THR A 447 -5.04 -0.88 17.41
C THR A 447 -5.80 -2.09 17.92
N ILE A 448 -7.11 -2.07 17.72
CA ILE A 448 -8.02 -3.18 17.92
C ILE A 448 -8.73 -3.40 16.60
N THR A 449 -8.10 -4.20 15.75
CA THR A 449 -8.56 -4.47 14.38
C THR A 449 -9.14 -5.87 14.33
N ALA A 450 -10.38 -6.02 13.87
CA ALA A 450 -11.06 -7.32 13.81
C ALA A 450 -10.36 -8.29 12.84
N CYS A 451 -10.03 -9.48 13.31
CA CYS A 451 -9.48 -10.56 12.47
C CYS A 451 -10.35 -11.81 12.54
N LYS A 452 -10.33 -12.62 11.48
CA LYS A 452 -11.09 -13.86 11.44
C LYS A 452 -10.60 -14.85 12.51
N ALA A 453 -11.54 -15.30 13.35
CA ALA A 453 -11.26 -16.29 14.38
C ALA A 453 -10.72 -17.60 13.75
N PRO A 454 -9.76 -18.28 14.39
CA PRO A 454 -9.22 -18.02 15.72
C PRO A 454 -8.06 -17.01 15.79
N CYS A 455 -7.64 -16.39 14.68
CA CYS A 455 -6.58 -15.38 14.64
C CYS A 455 -5.24 -15.77 15.31
N ASN A 456 -4.87 -17.06 15.33
CA ASN A 456 -3.80 -17.61 16.16
C ASN A 456 -2.68 -18.33 15.40
N ARG A 457 -2.39 -17.91 14.16
CA ARG A 457 -1.28 -18.45 13.34
C ARG A 457 0.01 -17.63 13.52
N SER A 458 1.14 -18.09 13.00
CA SER A 458 2.41 -17.38 13.12
C SER A 458 2.32 -15.98 12.51
N THR A 459 2.92 -14.98 13.14
CA THR A 459 3.03 -13.61 12.61
C THR A 459 3.96 -13.57 11.40
N GLY A 460 3.65 -12.70 10.45
CA GLY A 460 4.52 -12.33 9.34
C GLY A 460 3.86 -11.25 8.48
N ILE A 461 4.47 -10.90 7.35
CA ILE A 461 4.03 -9.78 6.52
C ILE A 461 2.62 -9.95 5.90
N ALA A 462 2.07 -11.17 5.86
CA ALA A 462 0.75 -11.48 5.31
C ALA A 462 -0.28 -11.91 6.37
N TYR A 463 0.09 -11.94 7.65
CA TYR A 463 -0.80 -12.42 8.71
C TYR A 463 -0.48 -11.84 10.10
N PRO A 464 -1.50 -11.45 10.89
CA PRO A 464 -2.95 -11.57 10.68
C PRO A 464 -3.52 -10.54 9.69
N ARG A 465 -4.78 -10.73 9.31
CA ARG A 465 -5.50 -9.88 8.35
C ARG A 465 -6.78 -9.32 8.96
N ALA A 466 -7.18 -8.12 8.54
CA ALA A 466 -8.44 -7.51 8.93
C ALA A 466 -9.62 -8.10 8.13
N ASN A 467 -9.85 -9.41 8.27
CA ASN A 467 -10.74 -10.20 7.42
C ASN A 467 -11.93 -10.82 8.15
N ALA A 468 -12.26 -10.32 9.36
CA ALA A 468 -13.44 -10.74 10.08
C ALA A 468 -14.72 -10.47 9.26
N ASP A 469 -15.79 -11.21 9.56
CA ASP A 469 -17.10 -10.97 8.92
C ASP A 469 -17.77 -9.73 9.52
N ILE A 470 -17.69 -9.59 10.85
CA ILE A 470 -18.02 -8.35 11.55
C ILE A 470 -16.73 -7.55 11.71
N GLN A 471 -16.67 -6.39 11.06
CA GLN A 471 -15.49 -5.55 10.98
C GLN A 471 -15.53 -4.46 12.04
N PHE A 472 -14.39 -4.17 12.65
CA PHE A 472 -14.16 -2.99 13.47
C PHE A 472 -12.66 -2.69 13.49
N ASP A 473 -12.33 -1.41 13.67
CA ASP A 473 -10.98 -0.92 13.87
C ASP A 473 -11.02 0.27 14.82
N SER A 474 -10.05 0.35 15.73
CA SER A 474 -9.96 1.44 16.69
C SER A 474 -9.19 2.65 16.19
N GLY A 475 -8.51 2.57 15.04
CA GLY A 475 -7.36 3.43 14.72
C GLY A 475 -6.22 3.25 15.71
N GLU A 476 -5.09 3.93 15.46
CA GLU A 476 -3.95 3.95 16.37
C GLU A 476 -4.27 4.78 17.62
N LEU A 477 -4.40 4.10 18.78
CA LEU A 477 -4.74 4.73 20.05
C LEU A 477 -3.57 5.56 20.58
N GLY A 478 -3.58 6.85 20.28
CA GLY A 478 -2.60 7.86 20.67
C GLY A 478 -3.13 9.28 20.46
N ILE A 479 -2.39 10.29 20.92
CA ILE A 479 -2.76 11.72 20.83
C ILE A 479 -1.62 12.60 20.31
N ALA A 480 -0.64 12.01 19.62
CA ALA A 480 0.57 12.70 19.17
C ALA A 480 0.43 13.32 17.76
N GLY A 481 -0.79 13.39 17.22
CA GLY A 481 -1.04 13.69 15.81
C GLY A 481 -0.90 12.45 14.91
N PRO A 482 -0.99 12.59 13.59
CA PRO A 482 -0.94 11.45 12.67
C PRO A 482 0.33 10.58 12.86
N PRO A 483 0.22 9.24 12.79
CA PRO A 483 -0.95 8.44 12.38
C PRO A 483 -2.01 8.19 13.47
N THR A 484 -1.89 8.80 14.66
CA THR A 484 -2.84 8.53 15.75
C THR A 484 -4.28 8.95 15.43
N ALA A 485 -5.22 8.22 16.00
CA ALA A 485 -6.66 8.49 15.90
C ALA A 485 -7.15 9.59 16.87
N ASP A 486 -6.20 10.34 17.47
CA ASP A 486 -6.40 11.41 18.45
C ASP A 486 -7.28 11.01 19.65
N ARG A 487 -7.03 9.81 20.18
CA ARG A 487 -7.70 9.25 21.36
C ARG A 487 -6.86 8.14 21.99
N LEU A 488 -6.92 8.02 23.32
CA LEU A 488 -6.23 6.96 24.07
C LEU A 488 -7.09 5.71 24.28
N THR A 489 -8.41 5.84 24.14
CA THR A 489 -9.36 4.79 24.44
C THR A 489 -10.33 4.57 23.28
N TRP A 490 -10.80 3.35 23.11
CA TRP A 490 -11.85 3.02 22.12
C TRP A 490 -12.76 1.92 22.65
N SER A 491 -14.05 2.02 22.37
CA SER A 491 -15.04 1.03 22.79
C SER A 491 -15.54 0.23 21.59
N THR A 492 -15.71 -1.08 21.78
CA THR A 492 -16.34 -1.95 20.77
C THR A 492 -17.75 -1.47 20.44
N PRO A 493 -18.27 -1.74 19.23
CA PRO A 493 -19.69 -1.56 18.95
C PRO A 493 -20.54 -2.28 20.01
N SER A 494 -21.63 -1.65 20.45
CA SER A 494 -22.52 -2.20 21.48
C SER A 494 -23.55 -3.19 20.91
N ASP A 495 -23.73 -3.18 19.59
CA ASP A 495 -24.71 -3.96 18.83
C ASP A 495 -24.14 -5.28 18.28
N LEU A 496 -22.96 -5.69 18.74
CA LEU A 496 -22.36 -6.96 18.35
C LEU A 496 -23.28 -8.15 18.73
N GLU A 497 -23.45 -9.07 17.79
CA GLU A 497 -24.16 -10.33 18.02
C GLU A 497 -23.41 -11.22 19.02
N THR A 498 -24.10 -12.23 19.58
CA THR A 498 -23.43 -13.20 20.45
C THR A 498 -22.39 -14.00 19.68
N GLY A 499 -21.17 -14.10 20.19
CA GLY A 499 -20.09 -14.78 19.48
C GLY A 499 -18.72 -14.56 20.10
N THR A 500 -17.71 -15.23 19.53
CA THR A 500 -16.30 -14.96 19.86
C THR A 500 -15.71 -14.05 18.80
N TYR A 501 -15.19 -12.92 19.24
CA TYR A 501 -14.52 -11.93 18.40
C TYR A 501 -13.02 -11.99 18.67
N THR A 502 -12.23 -12.06 17.61
CA THR A 502 -10.77 -11.98 17.69
C THR A 502 -10.30 -10.70 17.03
N TYR A 503 -9.23 -10.12 17.56
CA TYR A 503 -8.66 -8.88 17.10
C TYR A 503 -7.13 -8.91 17.21
N PHE A 504 -6.48 -7.98 16.52
CA PHE A 504 -5.04 -7.80 16.56
C PHE A 504 -4.67 -6.31 16.49
N CYS A 505 -3.43 -5.99 16.86
CA CYS A 505 -2.85 -4.70 16.55
C CYS A 505 -2.19 -4.76 15.18
N ARG A 506 -2.63 -3.93 14.22
CA ARG A 506 -2.03 -3.88 12.88
C ARG A 506 -0.66 -3.22 12.84
N VAL A 507 -0.35 -2.38 13.83
CA VAL A 507 0.98 -1.80 14.07
C VAL A 507 1.92 -2.83 14.72
N HIS A 508 1.38 -3.68 15.60
CA HIS A 508 2.14 -4.74 16.28
C HIS A 508 1.45 -6.11 16.13
N PRO A 509 1.56 -6.77 14.95
CA PRO A 509 0.85 -8.00 14.58
C PRO A 509 0.96 -9.21 15.54
N SER A 510 1.96 -9.21 16.43
CA SER A 510 2.07 -10.20 17.51
C SER A 510 1.04 -10.00 18.62
N MET A 511 0.53 -8.78 18.82
CA MET A 511 -0.51 -8.49 19.80
C MET A 511 -1.84 -8.93 19.26
N ARG A 512 -2.47 -9.88 19.93
CA ARG A 512 -3.77 -10.43 19.51
C ARG A 512 -4.59 -10.75 20.73
N GLY A 513 -5.89 -10.55 20.62
CA GLY A 513 -6.79 -10.87 21.70
C GLY A 513 -8.11 -11.43 21.21
N ALA A 514 -8.92 -11.85 22.17
CA ALA A 514 -10.28 -12.25 21.95
C ALA A 514 -11.20 -11.73 23.05
N PHE A 515 -12.46 -11.52 22.72
CA PHE A 515 -13.55 -11.36 23.69
C PHE A 515 -14.79 -12.11 23.20
N ARG A 516 -15.75 -12.32 24.10
CA ARG A 516 -17.02 -12.96 23.79
C ARG A 516 -18.20 -12.07 24.15
N VAL A 517 -19.09 -11.90 23.20
CA VAL A 517 -20.42 -11.36 23.47
C VAL A 517 -21.32 -12.52 23.87
N VAL A 518 -21.90 -12.43 25.07
CA VAL A 518 -22.83 -13.43 25.61
C VAL A 518 -24.24 -12.86 25.67
N ALA A 519 -25.24 -13.73 25.61
CA ALA A 519 -26.63 -13.33 25.80
C ALA A 519 -26.82 -12.67 27.19
N GLN A 520 -27.83 -11.80 27.28
CA GLN A 520 -28.12 -11.03 28.51
C GLN A 520 -28.43 -11.89 29.72
#